data_AF-A0A4S4KD69-F1
#
_entry.id   AF-A0A4S4KD69-F1
#
_cell.length_a   1.000
_cell.length_b   1.000
_cell.length_c   1.000
_cell.angle_alpha   90.00
_cell.angle_beta   90.00
_cell.angle_gamma   90.00
#
_symmetry.space_group_name_H-M   'P 1'
#
loop_
_entity.id
_entity.type
_entity.pdbx_description
1 polymer ?
#
loop_
_entity_poly.entity_id
_entity_poly.type
_entity_poly.pdbx_seq_one_letter_code
_entity_poly.pdbx_strand_id
1 'polypeptide(L)'
;MAFTGASARVTALTLLYAAGPLLAGASCVLPNNTVMINPLSYNVYGSNGVFRNNTFANLFNPTNTTAPFFQVFDPSFLTVLGDSPSFRVIASNPGFAFAHEAPIWVPSTQELFFASAAGSPSGFSDINHNNQ
;
A
#
# COMPACT_ATOMS: atom_id res chain seq x y z
N MET A 1 -46.52 -32.39 -50.28
CA MET A 1 -46.50 -30.91 -50.35
C MET A 1 -47.32 -30.40 -49.18
N ALA A 2 -46.84 -29.64 -48.20
CA ALA A 2 -45.56 -29.02 -47.94
C ALA A 2 -45.38 -28.97 -46.41
N PHE A 3 -44.18 -29.23 -45.92
CA PHE A 3 -43.80 -28.92 -44.53
C PHE A 3 -43.40 -27.44 -44.50
N THR A 4 -44.18 -26.60 -43.81
CA THR A 4 -43.86 -25.20 -43.55
C THR A 4 -43.03 -25.10 -42.27
N GLY A 5 -41.90 -24.40 -42.39
CA GLY A 5 -40.77 -24.43 -41.47
C GLY A 5 -40.99 -23.77 -40.11
N ALA A 6 -40.31 -24.32 -39.11
CA ALA A 6 -40.15 -23.74 -37.80
C ALA A 6 -39.27 -22.49 -37.88
N SER A 7 -39.78 -21.36 -37.37
CA SER A 7 -39.02 -20.12 -37.18
C SER A 7 -38.03 -20.30 -36.03
N ALA A 8 -36.74 -20.43 -36.36
CA ALA A 8 -35.67 -20.38 -35.38
C ALA A 8 -35.45 -18.92 -34.95
N ARG A 9 -35.83 -18.59 -33.71
CA ARG A 9 -35.43 -17.32 -33.08
C ARG A 9 -33.98 -17.44 -32.64
N VAL A 10 -33.07 -16.90 -33.44
CA VAL A 10 -31.68 -16.64 -33.04
C VAL A 10 -31.72 -15.52 -32.01
N THR A 11 -31.61 -15.86 -30.72
CA THR A 11 -31.33 -14.88 -29.68
C THR A 11 -29.84 -14.86 -29.50
N ALA A 12 -29.20 -13.77 -29.93
CA ALA A 12 -27.76 -13.58 -29.75
C ALA A 12 -27.43 -13.54 -28.25
N LEU A 13 -26.66 -14.53 -27.81
CA LEU A 13 -26.08 -14.56 -26.47
C LEU A 13 -24.84 -13.66 -26.49
N THR A 14 -24.99 -12.39 -26.12
CA THR A 14 -23.84 -11.50 -25.93
C THR A 14 -23.10 -11.95 -24.67
N LEU A 15 -21.97 -12.65 -24.85
CA LEU A 15 -21.02 -12.88 -23.76
C LEU A 15 -20.44 -11.53 -23.34
N LEU A 16 -20.85 -11.05 -22.16
CA LEU A 16 -20.28 -9.88 -21.51
C LEU A 16 -18.93 -10.27 -20.88
N TYR A 17 -17.87 -10.31 -21.67
CA TYR A 17 -16.49 -10.32 -21.15
C TYR A 17 -16.11 -8.92 -20.69
N ALA A 18 -16.50 -8.55 -19.47
CA ALA A 18 -15.82 -7.57 -18.61
C ALA A 18 -16.61 -7.34 -17.31
N ALA A 19 -16.93 -8.41 -16.57
CA ALA A 19 -17.14 -8.25 -15.14
C ALA A 19 -15.75 -8.26 -14.47
N GLY A 20 -15.03 -7.14 -14.56
CA GLY A 20 -14.14 -6.79 -13.46
C GLY A 20 -15.01 -6.75 -12.20
N PRO A 21 -14.56 -7.23 -11.03
CA PRO A 21 -15.39 -7.22 -9.85
C PRO A 21 -15.81 -5.78 -9.57
N LEU A 22 -17.08 -5.46 -9.84
CA LEU A 22 -17.79 -4.35 -9.25
C LEU A 22 -18.03 -4.71 -7.78
N LEU A 23 -16.94 -4.78 -7.02
CA LEU A 23 -17.01 -4.50 -5.60
C LEU A 23 -17.21 -2.99 -5.53
N ALA A 24 -18.49 -2.59 -5.60
CA ALA A 24 -18.91 -1.32 -5.02
C ALA A 24 -18.26 -1.28 -3.63
N GLY A 25 -17.28 -0.37 -3.48
CA GLY A 25 -16.43 -0.31 -2.32
C GLY A 25 -17.31 -0.31 -1.08
N ALA A 26 -17.13 -1.32 -0.22
CA ALA A 26 -17.60 -1.20 1.15
C ALA A 26 -17.09 0.16 1.64
N SER A 27 -17.99 1.02 2.11
CA SER A 27 -17.58 2.22 2.82
C SER A 27 -16.90 1.75 4.10
N CYS A 28 -15.62 1.42 4.01
CA CYS A 28 -14.80 1.14 5.15
C CYS A 28 -14.67 2.48 5.88
N VAL A 29 -15.25 2.55 7.08
CA VAL A 29 -15.00 3.69 7.97
C VAL A 29 -13.51 3.67 8.26
N LEU A 30 -12.78 4.64 7.72
CA LEU A 30 -11.35 4.74 7.96
C LEU A 30 -11.12 5.12 9.42
N PRO A 31 -10.11 4.53 10.08
CA PRO A 31 -9.69 4.97 11.39
C PRO A 31 -9.31 6.46 11.37
N ASN A 32 -9.37 7.12 12.53
CA ASN A 32 -8.93 8.51 12.65
C ASN A 32 -7.51 8.69 12.08
N ASN A 33 -7.26 9.83 11.46
CA ASN A 33 -5.96 10.18 10.85
C ASN A 33 -5.48 9.13 9.83
N THR A 34 -6.39 8.52 9.06
CA THR A 34 -6.06 7.59 7.98
C THR A 34 -6.69 8.06 6.68
N VAL A 35 -5.94 7.96 5.59
CA VAL A 35 -6.44 8.21 4.24
C VAL A 35 -6.13 7.03 3.33
N MET A 36 -7.07 6.73 2.43
CA MET A 36 -6.90 5.70 1.42
C MET A 36 -6.37 6.33 0.12
N ILE A 37 -5.23 5.84 -0.37
CA ILE A 37 -4.61 6.26 -1.63
C ILE A 37 -4.82 5.16 -2.66
N ASN A 38 -5.55 5.44 -3.73
CA ASN A 38 -5.60 4.54 -4.88
C ASN A 38 -4.36 4.75 -5.76
N PRO A 39 -3.42 3.79 -5.85
CA PRO A 39 -2.22 3.96 -6.66
C PRO A 39 -2.52 4.22 -8.13
N LEU A 40 -3.60 3.65 -8.68
CA LEU A 40 -3.99 3.83 -10.08
C LEU A 40 -4.42 5.27 -10.39
N SER A 41 -4.90 6.01 -9.40
CA SER A 41 -5.29 7.42 -9.56
C SER A 41 -4.10 8.37 -9.59
N TYR A 42 -2.92 7.93 -9.13
CA TYR A 42 -1.77 8.83 -8.94
C TYR A 42 -0.51 8.37 -9.67
N ASN A 43 -0.30 7.08 -9.92
CA ASN A 43 0.96 6.55 -10.46
C ASN A 43 1.04 6.59 -11.98
N VAL A 44 -0.10 6.64 -12.67
CA VAL A 44 -0.13 6.75 -14.13
C VAL A 44 -0.36 8.21 -14.50
N TYR A 45 0.68 8.85 -15.02
CA TYR A 45 0.57 10.19 -15.59
C TYR A 45 0.03 10.09 -17.01
N GLY A 46 -0.97 10.92 -17.33
CA GLY A 46 -1.40 11.12 -18.71
C GLY A 46 -0.33 11.84 -19.54
N SER A 47 -0.58 12.04 -20.83
CA SER A 47 0.35 12.71 -21.76
C SER A 47 0.75 14.13 -21.33
N ASN A 48 -0.08 14.78 -20.50
CA ASN A 48 0.15 16.12 -19.95
C ASN A 48 0.50 16.10 -18.44
N GLY A 49 0.82 14.93 -17.89
CA GLY A 49 1.14 14.82 -16.47
C GLY A 49 2.50 15.45 -16.16
N VAL A 50 2.53 16.22 -15.08
CA VAL A 50 3.77 16.82 -14.57
C VAL A 50 4.38 15.87 -13.54
N PHE A 51 5.70 15.69 -13.59
CA PHE A 51 6.41 14.94 -12.54
C PHE A 51 6.18 15.58 -11.17
N ARG A 52 6.05 14.75 -10.13
CA ARG A 52 5.97 15.23 -8.74
C ARG A 52 7.26 15.98 -8.37
N ASN A 53 7.12 16.93 -7.47
CA ASN A 53 8.25 17.66 -6.92
C ASN A 53 9.17 16.72 -6.10
N ASN A 54 10.38 17.19 -5.80
CA ASN A 54 11.34 16.48 -4.96
C ASN A 54 10.70 16.12 -3.59
N THR A 55 10.65 14.83 -3.27
CA THR A 55 10.10 14.29 -2.02
C THR A 55 10.82 14.81 -0.76
N PHE A 56 12.09 15.21 -0.87
CA PHE A 56 12.83 15.83 0.24
C PHE A 56 12.35 17.26 0.54
N ALA A 57 11.71 17.93 -0.41
CA ALA A 57 11.16 19.27 -0.24
C ALA A 57 9.64 19.24 0.02
N ASN A 58 8.92 18.37 -0.66
CA ASN A 58 7.46 18.24 -0.55
C ASN A 58 7.07 16.77 -0.54
N LEU A 59 6.61 16.29 0.62
CA LEU A 59 6.11 14.93 0.78
C LEU A 59 4.85 14.71 -0.07
N PHE A 60 4.68 13.49 -0.58
CA PHE A 60 3.50 13.13 -1.35
C PHE A 60 2.26 13.11 -0.44
N ASN A 61 1.35 14.06 -0.64
CA ASN A 61 0.09 14.19 0.11
C ASN A 61 -1.05 14.64 -0.83
N PRO A 62 -1.57 13.74 -1.67
CA PRO A 62 -2.59 14.09 -2.66
C PRO A 62 -3.97 14.39 -2.05
N THR A 63 -4.19 14.07 -0.77
CA THR A 63 -5.45 14.30 -0.05
C THR A 63 -5.45 15.59 0.76
N ASN A 64 -4.34 16.35 0.73
CA ASN A 64 -4.15 17.58 1.49
C ASN A 64 -4.45 17.42 3.00
N THR A 65 -4.13 16.25 3.56
CA THR A 65 -4.41 15.90 4.95
C THR A 65 -3.33 16.48 5.88
N THR A 66 -3.71 16.99 7.05
CA THR A 66 -2.76 17.53 8.02
C THR A 66 -2.05 16.40 8.78
N ALA A 67 -0.72 16.44 8.85
CA ALA A 67 0.09 15.48 9.60
C ALA A 67 -0.13 15.58 11.13
N PRO A 68 -0.01 14.47 11.88
CA PRO A 68 0.35 13.11 11.42
C PRO A 68 -0.86 12.29 10.93
N PHE A 69 -0.66 11.48 9.89
CA PHE A 69 -1.67 10.55 9.39
C PHE A 69 -1.04 9.34 8.68
N PHE A 70 -1.82 8.27 8.51
CA PHE A 70 -1.45 7.08 7.75
C PHE A 70 -1.97 7.18 6.31
N GLN A 71 -1.11 6.90 5.33
CA GLN A 71 -1.51 6.64 3.96
C GLN A 71 -1.59 5.14 3.75
N VAL A 72 -2.80 4.63 3.50
CA VAL A 72 -3.04 3.22 3.19
C VAL A 72 -3.14 3.09 1.68
N PHE A 73 -2.36 2.20 1.08
CA PHE A 73 -2.36 1.94 -0.37
C PHE A 73 -3.07 0.64 -0.74
N ASP A 74 -3.16 -0.29 0.22
CA ASP A 74 -3.93 -1.53 0.12
C ASP A 74 -4.83 -1.70 1.36
N PRO A 75 -6.14 -1.93 1.20
CA PRO A 75 -7.07 -2.05 2.32
C PRO A 75 -6.71 -3.11 3.36
N SER A 76 -5.93 -4.15 3.00
CA SER A 76 -5.48 -5.19 3.94
C SER A 76 -4.65 -4.62 5.11
N PHE A 77 -4.01 -3.45 4.94
CA PHE A 77 -3.27 -2.78 6.00
C PHE A 77 -4.17 -2.12 7.06
N LEU A 78 -5.46 -1.93 6.81
CA LEU A 78 -6.38 -1.44 7.84
C LEU A 78 -6.50 -2.42 9.02
N THR A 79 -6.39 -3.72 8.74
CA THR A 79 -6.30 -4.76 9.79
C THR A 79 -5.06 -4.59 10.66
N VAL A 80 -3.94 -4.15 10.09
CA VAL A 80 -2.70 -3.89 10.82
C VAL A 80 -2.80 -2.64 11.69
N LEU A 81 -3.47 -1.59 11.18
CA LEU A 81 -3.68 -0.32 11.89
C LEU A 81 -4.68 -0.44 13.05
N GLY A 82 -5.73 -1.24 12.88
CA GLY A 82 -6.85 -1.33 13.81
C GLY A 82 -7.68 -0.04 13.88
N ASP A 83 -8.56 0.05 14.87
CA ASP A 83 -9.56 1.13 14.96
C ASP A 83 -9.02 2.48 15.47
N SER A 84 -7.83 2.48 16.09
CA SER A 84 -7.25 3.66 16.72
C SER A 84 -5.73 3.71 16.52
N PRO A 85 -5.26 3.92 15.28
CA PRO A 85 -3.84 3.90 14.96
C PRO A 85 -3.11 5.09 15.57
N SER A 86 -1.86 4.88 15.96
CA SER A 86 -1.00 5.90 16.54
C SER A 86 0.46 5.68 16.18
N PHE A 87 1.26 6.75 16.22
CA PHE A 87 2.70 6.67 16.09
C PHE A 87 3.34 6.65 17.47
N ARG A 88 4.25 5.69 17.71
CA ARG A 88 5.01 5.60 18.96
C ARG A 88 6.46 5.26 18.66
N VAL A 89 7.37 6.08 19.17
CA VAL A 89 8.80 5.73 19.18
C VAL A 89 9.03 4.70 20.28
N ILE A 90 9.51 3.52 19.89
CA ILE A 90 9.81 2.42 20.81
C ILE A 90 11.31 2.31 21.11
N ALA A 91 12.16 2.73 20.17
CA ALA A 91 13.60 2.80 20.31
C ALA A 91 14.16 3.83 19.30
N SER A 92 15.25 4.49 19.66
CA SER A 92 15.95 5.45 18.79
C SER A 92 17.43 5.47 19.13
N ASN A 93 18.28 5.57 18.12
CA ASN A 93 19.72 5.73 18.29
C ASN A 93 20.19 6.85 17.34
N PRO A 94 20.74 7.96 17.86
CA PRO A 94 21.23 9.05 17.01
C PRO A 94 22.60 8.75 16.35
N GLY A 95 23.31 7.70 16.79
CA GLY A 95 24.65 7.35 16.31
C GLY A 95 24.62 6.49 15.05
N PHE A 96 23.83 5.41 15.02
CA PHE A 96 23.79 4.48 13.90
C PHE A 96 22.40 3.91 13.59
N ALA A 97 22.21 3.47 12.34
CA ALA A 97 20.97 2.95 11.80
C ALA A 97 20.81 1.44 12.08
N PHE A 98 20.37 1.11 13.30
CA PHE A 98 20.27 -0.28 13.78
C PHE A 98 19.00 -1.03 13.35
N ALA A 99 17.90 -0.31 13.08
CA ALA A 99 16.63 -0.87 12.63
C ALA A 99 16.29 -0.28 11.26
N HIS A 100 17.03 -0.71 10.23
CA HIS A 100 17.01 -0.10 8.90
C HIS A 100 15.89 -0.67 8.03
N GLU A 101 15.78 -2.00 7.93
CA GLU A 101 14.87 -2.67 6.99
C GLU A 101 14.34 -4.02 7.50
N ALA A 102 13.44 -4.62 6.72
CA ALA A 102 12.95 -6.00 6.85
C ALA A 102 12.53 -6.42 8.28
N PRO A 103 11.59 -5.70 8.93
CA PRO A 103 11.08 -6.12 10.22
C PRO A 103 10.38 -7.50 10.12
N ILE A 104 10.71 -8.41 11.04
CA ILE A 104 10.05 -9.71 11.17
C ILE A 104 9.54 -9.86 12.59
N TRP A 105 8.23 -9.99 12.74
CA TRP A 105 7.59 -10.32 14.01
C TRP A 105 7.49 -11.84 14.17
N VAL A 106 8.00 -12.36 15.29
CA VAL A 106 7.93 -13.78 15.66
C VAL A 106 6.97 -13.94 16.85
N PRO A 107 5.69 -14.29 16.61
CA PRO A 107 4.67 -14.29 17.67
C PRO A 107 4.95 -15.28 18.81
N SER A 108 5.60 -16.40 18.52
CA SER A 108 5.88 -17.45 19.50
C SER A 108 6.86 -17.00 20.59
N THR A 109 7.78 -16.09 20.27
CA THR A 109 8.77 -15.55 21.21
C THR A 109 8.50 -14.11 21.60
N GLN A 110 7.51 -13.46 20.98
CA GLN A 110 7.21 -12.05 21.16
C GLN A 110 8.40 -11.14 20.81
N GLU A 111 9.17 -11.52 19.77
CA GLU A 111 10.36 -10.81 19.34
C GLU A 111 10.17 -10.17 17.97
N LEU A 112 10.68 -8.95 17.83
CA LEU A 112 10.73 -8.20 16.59
C LEU A 112 12.20 -8.06 16.17
N PHE A 113 12.53 -8.61 15.01
CA PHE A 113 13.87 -8.57 14.43
C PHE A 113 13.90 -7.55 13.29
N PHE A 114 15.06 -6.94 13.06
CA PHE A 114 15.30 -5.99 11.98
C PHE A 114 16.63 -6.27 11.32
N ALA A 115 16.74 -5.93 10.04
CA ALA A 115 18.03 -5.80 9.40
C ALA A 115 18.64 -4.44 9.75
N SER A 116 19.87 -4.47 10.25
CA SER A 116 20.69 -3.29 10.42
C SER A 116 21.20 -2.77 9.06
N ALA A 117 21.52 -1.48 8.97
CA ALA A 117 22.26 -0.95 7.83
C ALA A 117 23.67 -1.57 7.80
N ALA A 118 23.99 -2.29 6.72
CA ALA A 118 25.29 -2.93 6.52
C ALA A 118 26.15 -2.15 5.51
N GLY A 119 27.44 -1.96 5.83
CA GLY A 119 28.43 -1.41 4.90
C GLY A 119 28.31 0.10 4.61
N SER A 120 27.36 0.81 5.21
CA SER A 120 27.30 2.27 5.16
C SER A 120 28.05 2.90 6.33
N PRO A 121 28.58 4.14 6.20
CA PRO A 121 29.13 4.87 7.33
C PRO A 121 28.15 5.04 8.49
N SER A 122 26.84 5.03 8.23
CA SER A 122 25.79 5.13 9.26
C SER A 122 25.40 3.79 9.90
N GLY A 123 25.87 2.67 9.34
CA GLY A 123 25.56 1.33 9.80
C GLY A 123 26.47 0.84 10.93
N PHE A 124 27.68 1.38 11.01
CA PHE A 124 28.73 0.94 11.97
C PHE A 124 28.92 -0.59 11.97
N SER A 125 28.66 -1.24 10.84
CA SER A 125 28.78 -2.68 10.65
C SER A 125 29.44 -2.99 9.30
N ASP A 126 30.16 -4.09 9.24
CA ASP A 126 30.84 -4.58 8.05
C ASP A 126 30.85 -6.13 8.03
N ILE A 127 31.59 -6.73 7.09
CA ILE A 127 31.67 -8.20 6.95
C ILE A 127 32.24 -8.91 8.20
N ASN A 128 32.97 -8.20 9.06
CA ASN A 128 33.65 -8.71 10.25
C ASN A 128 33.12 -8.13 11.57
N HIS A 129 32.29 -7.07 11.54
CA HIS A 129 31.81 -6.37 12.72
C HIS A 129 30.31 -6.11 12.68
N ASN A 130 29.65 -6.34 13.80
CA ASN A 130 28.27 -5.88 14.02
C ASN A 130 28.26 -4.41 14.45
N ASN A 131 27.08 -3.77 14.42
CA ASN A 131 26.89 -2.40 14.86
C ASN A 131 27.40 -2.18 16.29
N GLN A 132 28.30 -1.21 16.49
CA GLN A 132 28.78 -0.77 17.81
C GLN A 132 28.89 0.75 17.88
#